data_AF-A0A957G010-F1
#
_entry.id   AF-A0A957G010-F1
#
_cell.length_a   1.000
_cell.length_b   1.000
_cell.length_c   1.000
_cell.angle_alpha   90.00
_cell.angle_beta   90.00
_cell.angle_gamma   90.00
#
_symmetry.space_group_name_H-M   'P 1'
#
loop_
_entity.id
_entity.type
_entity.pdbx_description
1 polymer ?
#
loop_
_entity_poly.entity_id
_entity_poly.type
_entity_poly.pdbx_seq_one_letter_code
_entity_poly.pdbx_strand_id
1 'polypeptide(L)'
;MMLPLVIMAAFLLLGAAMWLHWGEIMALFFFGYIGVAVGLGLGLYAALPKKQKPWGRRLSLLLVGSFLIGFAALAGQENMQLEGVFFGLMGGVFQAAVIHYLIAKVIGPLLFGRIWCGWACWTVMVLDLLPFKRPAGRLPGRWGWLRYLHFGLSLGLVALAWFGLGFRAGAVGRSAVLWYGAGNLAYYALGIGLAYALKDNRAFCKYICPVTVPLKLTSRFALLKIKGEAASCN
;
A
#
# COMPACT_ATOMS: atom_id res chain seq x y z
N MET A 1 11.98 -13.00 18.87
CA MET A 1 10.66 -12.48 19.32
C MET A 1 10.64 -10.99 19.66
N MET A 2 11.78 -10.27 19.68
CA MET A 2 11.81 -8.85 20.05
C MET A 2 11.31 -7.89 18.96
N LEU A 3 11.57 -8.20 17.68
CA LEU A 3 11.24 -7.30 16.55
C LEU A 3 9.76 -6.85 16.51
N PRO A 4 8.75 -7.73 16.69
CA PRO A 4 7.34 -7.31 16.73
C PRO A 4 7.05 -6.29 17.83
N LEU A 5 7.63 -6.48 19.02
CA LEU A 5 7.44 -5.58 20.16
C LEU A 5 8.11 -4.23 19.92
N VAL A 6 9.32 -4.23 19.34
CA VAL A 6 10.03 -2.99 18.99
C VAL A 6 9.24 -2.17 17.98
N ILE A 7 8.69 -2.81 16.94
CA ILE A 7 7.88 -2.11 15.93
C ILE A 7 6.60 -1.55 16.56
N MET A 8 5.90 -2.36 17.36
CA MET A 8 4.69 -1.93 18.05
C MET A 8 4.96 -0.72 18.96
N ALA A 9 6.02 -0.78 19.77
CA ALA A 9 6.44 0.31 20.63
C ALA A 9 6.81 1.56 19.83
N ALA A 10 7.55 1.44 18.72
CA ALA A 10 7.92 2.59 17.90
C ALA A 10 6.71 3.35 17.36
N PHE A 11 5.68 2.64 16.90
CA PHE A 11 4.43 3.25 16.42
C PHE A 11 3.61 3.88 17.57
N LEU A 12 3.52 3.22 18.72
CA LEU A 12 2.83 3.76 19.89
C LEU A 12 3.52 5.02 20.43
N LEU A 13 4.86 5.01 20.52
CA LEU A 13 5.66 6.16 20.94
C LEU A 13 5.54 7.32 19.96
N LEU A 14 5.52 7.04 18.64
CA LEU A 14 5.27 8.08 17.63
C LEU A 14 3.89 8.71 17.82
N GLY A 15 2.84 7.89 17.98
CA GLY A 15 1.48 8.38 18.23
C GLY A 15 1.36 9.19 19.53
N ALA A 16 1.99 8.72 20.60
CA ALA A 16 2.02 9.43 21.89
C ALA A 16 2.79 10.74 21.80
N ALA A 17 3.95 10.77 21.14
CA ALA A 17 4.71 11.99 20.91
C ALA A 17 3.89 13.01 20.09
N MET A 18 3.18 12.55 19.05
CA MET A 18 2.32 13.42 18.25
C MET A 18 1.16 14.01 19.06
N TRP A 19 0.54 13.21 19.91
CA TRP A 19 -0.52 13.68 20.80
C TRP A 19 -0.01 14.67 21.86
N LEU A 20 1.12 14.37 22.50
CA LEU A 20 1.69 15.22 23.56
C LEU A 20 2.22 16.56 23.03
N HIS A 21 2.81 16.59 21.84
CA HIS A 21 3.38 17.82 21.28
C HIS A 21 2.40 18.69 20.51
N TRP A 22 1.45 18.10 19.79
CA TRP A 22 0.52 18.83 18.91
C TRP A 22 -0.96 18.70 19.29
N GLY A 23 -1.29 17.93 20.34
CA GLY A 23 -2.68 17.71 20.77
C GLY A 23 -3.48 16.76 19.86
N GLU A 24 -2.83 16.14 18.87
CA GLU A 24 -3.46 15.33 17.83
C GLU A 24 -3.82 13.92 18.32
N ILE A 25 -4.92 13.78 19.08
CA ILE A 25 -5.38 12.48 19.60
C ILE A 25 -5.66 11.45 18.49
N MET A 26 -6.04 11.93 17.30
CA MET A 26 -6.27 11.06 16.13
C MET A 26 -4.97 10.39 15.64
N ALA A 27 -3.82 11.05 15.82
CA ALA A 27 -2.53 10.45 15.51
C ALA A 27 -2.23 9.26 16.43
N LEU A 28 -2.55 9.37 17.72
CA LEU A 28 -2.40 8.27 18.68
C LEU A 28 -3.24 7.06 18.27
N PHE A 29 -4.51 7.28 17.90
CA PHE A 29 -5.37 6.20 17.43
C PHE A 29 -4.85 5.58 16.12
N PHE A 30 -4.47 6.41 15.14
CA PHE A 30 -4.02 5.94 13.84
C PHE A 30 -2.71 5.14 13.92
N PHE A 31 -1.66 5.71 14.53
CA PHE A 31 -0.37 5.04 14.68
C PHE A 31 -0.45 3.90 15.70
N GLY A 32 -1.22 4.04 16.77
CA GLY A 32 -1.44 2.98 17.75
C GLY A 32 -2.12 1.76 17.14
N TYR A 33 -3.20 1.95 16.37
CA TYR A 33 -3.88 0.86 15.68
C TYR A 33 -2.95 0.14 14.70
N ILE A 34 -2.25 0.89 13.84
CA ILE A 34 -1.30 0.31 12.87
C ILE A 34 -0.17 -0.43 13.60
N GLY A 35 0.38 0.15 14.65
CA GLY A 35 1.45 -0.43 15.47
C GLY A 35 1.05 -1.77 16.07
N VAL A 36 -0.13 -1.83 16.70
CA VAL A 36 -0.67 -3.07 17.27
C VAL A 36 -0.99 -4.08 16.18
N ALA A 37 -1.62 -3.67 15.08
CA ALA A 37 -1.98 -4.56 13.97
C ALA A 37 -0.75 -5.22 13.31
N VAL A 38 0.30 -4.43 13.05
CA VAL A 38 1.57 -4.92 12.50
C VAL A 38 2.31 -5.75 13.54
N GLY A 39 2.33 -5.33 14.80
CA GLY A 39 2.94 -6.07 15.92
C GLY A 39 2.34 -7.46 16.09
N LEU A 40 1.01 -7.57 16.09
CA LEU A 40 0.30 -8.85 16.14
C LEU A 40 0.59 -9.72 14.93
N GLY A 41 0.56 -9.15 13.72
CA GLY A 41 0.85 -9.89 12.50
C GLY A 41 2.28 -10.43 12.43
N LEU A 42 3.27 -9.61 12.83
CA LEU A 42 4.67 -10.02 12.92
C LEU A 42 4.93 -11.00 14.06
N GLY A 43 4.28 -10.80 15.21
CA GLY A 43 4.34 -11.71 16.35
C GLY A 43 3.83 -13.10 15.98
N LEU A 44 2.66 -13.16 15.33
CA LEU A 44 2.10 -14.40 14.82
C LEU A 44 2.99 -15.02 13.73
N TYR A 45 3.56 -14.22 12.82
CA TYR A 45 4.51 -14.70 11.82
C TYR A 45 5.78 -15.31 12.44
N ALA A 46 6.25 -14.75 13.56
CA ALA A 46 7.42 -15.24 14.28
C ALA A 46 7.12 -16.51 15.09
N ALA A 47 5.93 -16.62 15.67
CA ALA A 47 5.52 -17.75 16.51
C ALA A 47 5.08 -18.98 15.71
N LEU A 48 4.49 -18.80 14.51
CA LEU A 48 3.94 -19.91 13.73
C LEU A 48 5.00 -20.75 12.98
N PRO A 49 4.75 -22.06 12.81
CA PRO A 49 5.56 -22.94 11.97
C PRO A 49 5.67 -22.43 10.51
N LYS A 50 6.75 -22.78 9.79
CA LYS A 50 7.05 -22.29 8.43
C LYS A 50 5.85 -22.33 7.47
N LYS A 51 5.06 -23.41 7.48
CA LYS A 51 3.87 -23.59 6.61
C LYS A 51 2.74 -22.60 6.93
N GLN A 52 2.66 -22.12 8.17
CA GLN A 52 1.58 -21.27 8.67
C GLN A 52 1.98 -19.79 8.80
N LYS A 53 3.27 -19.45 8.70
CA LYS A 53 3.75 -18.06 8.70
C LYS A 53 2.96 -17.08 7.82
N PRO A 54 2.48 -17.46 6.60
CA PRO A 54 1.65 -16.55 5.80
C PRO A 54 0.39 -16.04 6.52
N TRP A 55 -0.14 -16.75 7.52
CA TRP A 55 -1.27 -16.28 8.33
C TRP A 55 -0.95 -15.02 9.13
N GLY A 56 0.25 -14.92 9.71
CA GLY A 56 0.67 -13.68 10.41
C GLY A 56 0.70 -12.47 9.48
N ARG A 57 1.19 -12.66 8.26
CA ARG A 57 1.18 -11.62 7.23
C ARG A 57 -0.25 -11.22 6.83
N ARG A 58 -1.14 -12.21 6.65
CA ARG A 58 -2.55 -11.95 6.31
C ARG A 58 -3.28 -11.20 7.41
N LEU A 59 -3.04 -11.56 8.67
CA LEU A 59 -3.59 -10.84 9.80
C LEU A 59 -3.21 -9.36 9.75
N SER A 60 -1.93 -9.05 9.54
CA SER A 60 -1.46 -7.66 9.39
C SER A 60 -2.14 -6.95 8.21
N LEU A 61 -2.18 -7.60 7.05
CA LEU A 61 -2.78 -7.04 5.83
C LEU A 61 -4.28 -6.77 6.01
N LEU A 62 -4.99 -7.68 6.68
CA LEU A 62 -6.42 -7.54 6.97
C LEU A 62 -6.66 -6.38 7.91
N LEU A 63 -6.02 -6.37 9.08
CA LEU A 63 -6.20 -5.32 10.08
C LEU A 63 -5.81 -3.95 9.53
N VAL A 64 -4.60 -3.81 8.99
CA VAL A 64 -4.10 -2.53 8.47
C VAL A 64 -4.86 -2.11 7.22
N GLY A 65 -5.10 -3.04 6.29
CA GLY A 65 -5.76 -2.75 5.02
C GLY A 65 -7.22 -2.32 5.18
N SER A 66 -7.99 -3.02 6.04
CA SER A 66 -9.38 -2.66 6.30
C SER A 66 -9.49 -1.33 7.03
N PHE A 67 -8.59 -1.10 8.00
CA PHE A 67 -8.52 0.16 8.73
C PHE A 67 -8.24 1.34 7.80
N LEU A 68 -7.25 1.23 6.92
CA LEU A 68 -6.90 2.32 6.00
C LEU A 68 -8.00 2.63 4.98
N ILE A 69 -8.67 1.60 4.43
CA ILE A 69 -9.82 1.82 3.53
C ILE A 69 -10.96 2.51 4.28
N GLY A 70 -11.32 1.99 5.47
CA GLY A 70 -12.41 2.54 6.26
C GLY A 70 -12.12 3.97 6.71
N PHE A 71 -10.91 4.23 7.20
CA PHE A 71 -10.49 5.56 7.63
C PHE A 71 -10.49 6.57 6.48
N ALA A 72 -9.93 6.20 5.31
CA ALA A 72 -9.91 7.06 4.13
C ALA A 72 -11.31 7.40 3.63
N ALA A 73 -12.22 6.42 3.60
CA ALA A 73 -13.57 6.59 3.08
C ALA A 73 -14.53 7.31 4.06
N LEU A 74 -14.37 7.11 5.37
CA LEU A 74 -15.29 7.65 6.38
C LEU A 74 -14.78 8.96 6.98
N ALA A 75 -13.58 8.93 7.56
CA ALA A 75 -13.04 10.06 8.32
C ALA A 75 -12.23 11.04 7.45
N GLY A 76 -11.39 10.51 6.55
CA GLY A 76 -10.53 11.35 5.71
C GLY A 76 -11.28 12.06 4.59
N GLN A 77 -12.28 11.40 3.99
CA GLN A 77 -12.96 11.89 2.78
C GLN A 77 -11.96 12.29 1.66
N GLU A 78 -10.81 11.62 1.59
CA GLU A 78 -9.74 11.90 0.63
C GLU A 78 -9.56 10.75 -0.36
N ASN A 79 -9.16 11.08 -1.58
CA ASN A 79 -8.72 10.09 -2.54
C ASN A 79 -7.30 9.62 -2.23
N MET A 80 -7.19 8.53 -1.46
CA MET A 80 -5.90 7.92 -1.09
C MET A 80 -5.27 7.06 -2.21
N GLN A 81 -5.72 7.17 -3.46
CA GLN A 81 -5.09 6.55 -4.63
C GLN A 81 -4.08 7.50 -5.31
N LEU A 82 -3.44 7.01 -6.37
CA LEU A 82 -2.42 7.76 -7.09
C LEU A 82 -3.00 9.02 -7.73
N GLU A 83 -4.22 8.93 -8.23
CA GLU A 83 -4.96 10.03 -8.84
C GLU A 83 -5.15 11.16 -7.82
N GLY A 84 -5.55 10.85 -6.58
CA GLY A 84 -5.70 11.86 -5.53
C GLY A 84 -4.39 12.57 -5.18
N VAL A 85 -3.25 11.88 -5.27
CA VAL A 85 -1.93 12.52 -5.16
C VAL A 85 -1.73 13.53 -6.29
N PHE A 86 -2.05 13.17 -7.53
CA PHE A 86 -1.91 14.09 -8.66
C PHE A 86 -2.84 15.30 -8.54
N PHE A 87 -4.09 15.10 -8.11
CA PHE A 87 -5.00 16.22 -7.82
C PHE A 87 -4.48 17.12 -6.71
N GLY A 88 -3.99 16.55 -5.61
CA GLY A 88 -3.42 17.32 -4.50
C GLY A 88 -2.21 18.14 -4.94
N LEU A 89 -1.28 17.53 -5.70
CA LEU A 89 -0.10 18.21 -6.23
C LEU A 89 -0.45 19.32 -7.23
N MET A 90 -1.38 19.08 -8.17
CA MET A 90 -1.82 20.11 -9.13
C MET A 90 -2.57 21.26 -8.45
N GLY A 91 -3.31 20.96 -7.38
CA GLY A 91 -3.97 21.97 -6.55
C GLY A 91 -3.04 22.71 -5.60
N GLY A 92 -1.77 22.32 -5.48
CA GLY A 92 -0.81 22.92 -4.56
C GLY A 92 -1.09 22.63 -3.08
N VAL A 93 -1.89 21.61 -2.76
CA VAL A 93 -2.27 21.28 -1.37
C VAL A 93 -1.63 19.96 -0.94
N PHE A 94 -0.89 20.00 0.16
CA PHE A 94 -0.36 18.81 0.82
C PHE A 94 -1.43 18.12 1.66
N GLN A 95 -2.16 17.21 1.03
CA GLN A 95 -3.21 16.40 1.66
C GLN A 95 -2.66 15.08 2.19
N ALA A 96 -3.46 14.35 2.97
CA ALA A 96 -3.02 13.09 3.56
C ALA A 96 -2.59 12.07 2.50
N ALA A 97 -3.23 12.04 1.32
CA ALA A 97 -2.79 11.21 0.20
C ALA A 97 -1.34 11.50 -0.26
N VAL A 98 -0.99 12.78 -0.42
CA VAL A 98 0.36 13.22 -0.83
C VAL A 98 1.40 12.84 0.22
N ILE A 99 1.13 13.18 1.48
CA ILE A 99 2.01 12.87 2.62
C ILE A 99 2.20 11.35 2.74
N HIS A 100 1.12 10.59 2.61
CA HIS A 100 1.14 9.15 2.70
C HIS A 100 1.90 8.48 1.55
N TYR A 101 1.86 9.03 0.34
CA TYR A 101 2.68 8.55 -0.77
C TYR A 101 4.15 8.86 -0.60
N LEU A 102 4.47 10.09 -0.17
CA LEU A 102 5.83 10.51 0.11
C LEU A 102 6.46 9.64 1.20
N ILE A 103 5.82 9.53 2.37
CA ILE A 103 6.36 8.76 3.49
C ILE A 103 6.35 7.26 3.18
N ALA A 104 5.24 6.67 2.77
CA ALA A 104 5.12 5.21 2.71
C ALA A 104 5.56 4.58 1.38
N LYS A 105 5.67 5.34 0.29
CA LYS A 105 6.01 4.81 -1.06
C LYS A 105 7.25 5.45 -1.69
N VAL A 106 7.76 6.54 -1.12
CA VAL A 106 9.04 7.14 -1.56
C VAL A 106 10.10 6.97 -0.47
N ILE A 107 9.94 7.60 0.70
CA ILE A 107 10.93 7.59 1.80
C ILE A 107 11.02 6.21 2.45
N GLY A 108 9.88 5.63 2.83
CA GLY A 108 9.81 4.35 3.54
C GLY A 108 10.52 3.21 2.79
N PRO A 109 10.36 3.07 1.46
CA PRO A 109 11.11 2.09 0.70
C PRO A 109 12.63 2.30 0.60
N LEU A 110 13.14 3.52 0.81
CA LEU A 110 14.59 3.77 0.96
C LEU A 110 15.14 3.17 2.26
N LEU A 111 14.32 3.08 3.30
CA LEU A 111 14.73 2.50 4.57
C LEU A 111 14.49 0.98 4.60
N PHE A 112 13.27 0.57 4.28
CA PHE A 112 12.76 -0.77 4.56
C PHE A 112 12.36 -1.57 3.31
N GLY A 113 12.55 -1.02 2.10
CA GLY A 113 12.16 -1.68 0.87
C GLY A 113 10.64 -1.82 0.71
N ARG A 114 10.15 -3.04 0.45
CA ARG A 114 8.75 -3.26 0.01
C ARG A 114 7.80 -3.64 1.14
N ILE A 115 8.02 -3.13 2.37
CA ILE A 115 7.18 -3.46 3.54
C ILE A 115 5.71 -3.15 3.28
N TRP A 116 5.39 -1.96 2.74
CA TRP A 116 4.01 -1.55 2.46
C TRP A 116 3.24 -2.60 1.64
N CYS A 117 3.76 -2.96 0.47
CA CYS A 117 3.14 -3.96 -0.41
C CYS A 117 3.12 -5.39 0.18
N GLY A 118 3.98 -5.66 1.15
CA GLY A 118 4.08 -6.95 1.84
C GLY A 118 3.09 -7.11 3.00
N TRP A 119 2.87 -6.04 3.77
CA TRP A 119 2.26 -6.12 5.11
C TRP A 119 1.10 -5.16 5.36
N ALA A 120 0.95 -4.08 4.59
CA ALA A 120 -0.05 -3.04 4.85
C ALA A 120 -0.97 -2.71 3.65
N CYS A 121 -0.63 -3.19 2.45
CA CYS A 121 -1.35 -2.82 1.23
C CYS A 121 -2.75 -3.43 1.20
N TRP A 122 -3.76 -2.55 1.18
CA TRP A 122 -5.16 -2.93 1.11
C TRP A 122 -5.54 -3.66 -0.19
N THR A 123 -4.88 -3.39 -1.34
CA THR A 123 -5.13 -4.19 -2.55
C THR A 123 -4.69 -5.64 -2.36
N VAL A 124 -3.51 -5.83 -1.76
CA VAL A 124 -2.95 -7.14 -1.49
C VAL A 124 -3.75 -7.89 -0.43
N MET A 125 -4.34 -7.19 0.54
CA MET A 125 -5.22 -7.79 1.55
C MET A 125 -6.25 -8.74 0.94
N VAL A 126 -6.91 -8.34 -0.16
CA VAL A 126 -7.88 -9.18 -0.87
C VAL A 126 -7.18 -10.22 -1.74
N LEU A 127 -6.20 -9.81 -2.55
CA LEU A 127 -5.55 -10.70 -3.52
C LEU A 127 -4.77 -11.85 -2.85
N ASP A 128 -4.27 -11.68 -1.62
CA ASP A 128 -3.51 -12.71 -0.90
C ASP A 128 -4.37 -13.86 -0.36
N LEU A 129 -5.71 -13.68 -0.35
CA LEU A 129 -6.70 -14.70 0.02
C LEU A 129 -6.98 -15.69 -1.10
N LEU A 130 -6.72 -15.31 -2.35
CA LEU A 130 -6.95 -16.15 -3.53
C LEU A 130 -6.09 -17.44 -3.49
N PRO A 131 -6.47 -18.51 -4.22
CA PRO A 131 -5.81 -19.82 -4.10
C PRO A 131 -4.42 -19.89 -4.77
N PHE A 132 -4.04 -18.93 -5.62
CA PHE A 132 -2.87 -19.02 -6.50
C PHE A 132 -1.57 -18.49 -5.87
N LYS A 133 -1.11 -19.18 -4.82
CA LYS A 133 0.02 -18.74 -3.98
C LYS A 133 1.40 -19.13 -4.50
N ARG A 134 1.47 -20.13 -5.39
CA ARG A 134 2.71 -20.65 -5.99
C ARG A 134 2.66 -20.50 -7.51
N PRO A 135 3.03 -19.33 -8.04
CA PRO A 135 3.02 -19.11 -9.48
C PRO A 135 4.20 -19.79 -10.15
N ALA A 136 4.04 -20.21 -11.41
CA ALA A 136 5.09 -20.85 -12.22
C ALA A 136 6.26 -19.90 -12.59
N GLY A 137 6.13 -18.60 -12.29
CA GLY A 137 7.19 -17.63 -12.52
C GLY A 137 6.65 -16.25 -12.89
N ARG A 138 7.49 -15.44 -13.54
CA ARG A 138 7.02 -14.27 -14.28
C ARG A 138 6.72 -14.70 -15.71
N LEU A 139 5.67 -14.13 -16.28
CA LEU A 139 5.39 -14.23 -17.71
C LEU A 139 6.64 -13.93 -18.55
N PRO A 140 6.90 -14.73 -19.60
CA PRO A 140 7.96 -14.44 -20.55
C PRO A 140 7.63 -13.13 -21.28
N GLY A 141 8.65 -12.27 -21.45
CA GLY A 141 8.49 -10.93 -22.01
C GLY A 141 8.50 -9.81 -20.96
N ARG A 142 8.75 -8.58 -21.43
CA ARG A 142 8.95 -7.40 -20.56
C ARG A 142 7.62 -6.77 -20.08
N TRP A 143 6.56 -7.56 -19.89
CA TRP A 143 5.20 -7.13 -19.47
C TRP A 143 5.15 -6.24 -18.23
N GLY A 144 6.22 -6.21 -17.44
CA GLY A 144 6.37 -5.25 -16.36
C GLY A 144 6.39 -3.78 -16.80
N TRP A 145 6.37 -3.46 -18.10
CA TRP A 145 6.23 -2.10 -18.61
C TRP A 145 4.81 -1.53 -18.40
N LEU A 146 3.78 -2.38 -18.34
CA LEU A 146 2.38 -1.96 -18.23
C LEU A 146 2.08 -1.10 -17.00
N ARG A 147 2.82 -1.26 -15.90
CA ARG A 147 2.69 -0.40 -14.71
C ARG A 147 3.05 1.06 -14.99
N TYR A 148 4.01 1.29 -15.89
CA TYR A 148 4.44 2.64 -16.27
C TYR A 148 3.41 3.25 -17.22
N LEU A 149 2.82 2.44 -18.11
CA LEU A 149 1.67 2.85 -18.90
C LEU A 149 0.51 3.24 -17.99
N HIS A 150 0.13 2.41 -17.02
CA HIS A 150 -0.94 2.72 -16.06
C HIS A 150 -0.63 3.99 -15.27
N PHE A 151 0.60 4.15 -14.76
CA PHE A 151 1.01 5.39 -14.09
C PHE A 151 0.85 6.63 -14.99
N GLY A 152 1.29 6.54 -16.25
CA GLY A 152 1.14 7.60 -17.23
C GLY A 152 -0.31 7.88 -17.59
N LEU A 153 -1.15 6.85 -17.71
CA LEU A 153 -2.59 6.98 -17.94
C LEU A 153 -3.30 7.64 -16.76
N SER A 154 -2.98 7.27 -15.52
CA SER A 154 -3.50 7.94 -14.33
C SER A 154 -3.13 9.43 -14.32
N LEU A 155 -1.87 9.76 -14.62
CA LEU A 155 -1.42 11.16 -14.70
C LEU A 155 -2.12 11.93 -15.83
N GLY A 156 -2.20 11.32 -17.02
CA GLY A 156 -2.86 11.90 -18.18
C GLY A 156 -4.36 12.12 -17.95
N LEU A 157 -5.04 11.18 -17.29
CA LEU A 157 -6.44 11.30 -16.90
C LEU A 157 -6.65 12.50 -15.97
N VAL A 158 -5.81 12.63 -14.93
CA VAL A 158 -5.87 13.76 -13.99
C VAL A 158 -5.58 15.09 -14.71
N ALA A 159 -4.56 15.12 -15.56
CA ALA A 159 -4.21 16.32 -16.33
C ALA A 159 -5.34 16.74 -17.28
N LEU A 160 -5.96 15.79 -17.99
CA LEU A 160 -7.10 16.06 -18.86
C LEU A 160 -8.31 16.57 -18.06
N ALA A 161 -8.62 15.94 -16.94
CA ALA A 161 -9.70 16.37 -16.06
C ALA A 161 -9.45 17.79 -15.54
N TRP A 162 -8.22 18.11 -15.12
CA TRP A 162 -7.84 19.40 -14.56
C TRP A 162 -7.81 20.52 -15.59
N PHE A 163 -7.05 20.34 -16.68
CA PHE A 163 -6.81 21.38 -17.69
C PHE A 163 -7.85 21.39 -18.81
N GLY A 164 -8.38 20.23 -19.20
CA GLY A 164 -9.33 20.10 -20.30
C GLY A 164 -10.80 20.26 -19.89
N LEU A 165 -11.17 19.70 -18.73
CA LEU A 165 -12.57 19.70 -18.26
C LEU A 165 -12.83 20.65 -17.10
N GLY A 166 -11.79 21.30 -16.55
CA GLY A 166 -11.91 22.18 -15.38
C GLY A 166 -12.28 21.47 -14.08
N PHE A 167 -12.25 20.13 -14.04
CA PHE A 167 -12.56 19.35 -12.86
C PHE A 167 -11.38 19.34 -11.90
N ARG A 168 -11.57 19.93 -10.71
CA ARG A 168 -10.53 20.06 -9.67
C ARG A 168 -10.86 19.33 -8.36
N ALA A 169 -12.09 18.85 -8.22
CA ALA A 169 -12.61 18.22 -7.00
C ALA A 169 -12.22 16.73 -6.90
N GLY A 170 -10.98 16.38 -7.23
CA GLY A 170 -10.51 14.99 -7.26
C GLY A 170 -9.80 14.50 -5.99
N ALA A 171 -9.46 15.42 -5.09
CA ALA A 171 -8.54 15.18 -3.97
C ALA A 171 -9.27 14.96 -2.63
N VAL A 172 -10.27 15.79 -2.32
CA VAL A 172 -11.07 15.76 -1.08
C VAL A 172 -12.56 15.88 -1.39
N GLY A 173 -13.39 15.34 -0.51
CA GLY A 173 -14.84 15.46 -0.52
C GLY A 173 -15.52 14.29 -1.23
N ARG A 174 -16.82 14.46 -1.49
CA ARG A 174 -17.66 13.37 -2.01
C ARG A 174 -17.18 12.81 -3.35
N SER A 175 -16.75 13.67 -4.26
CA SER A 175 -16.19 13.26 -5.55
C SER A 175 -14.89 12.49 -5.41
N ALA A 176 -14.02 12.88 -4.47
CA ALA A 176 -12.79 12.16 -4.17
C ALA A 176 -13.06 10.76 -3.60
N VAL A 177 -14.04 10.63 -2.70
CA VAL A 177 -14.46 9.32 -2.15
C VAL A 177 -15.09 8.42 -3.22
N LEU A 178 -15.91 8.97 -4.10
CA LEU A 178 -16.44 8.23 -5.25
C LEU A 178 -15.32 7.71 -6.14
N TRP A 179 -14.31 8.55 -6.39
CA TRP A 179 -13.18 8.16 -7.21
C TRP A 179 -12.31 7.10 -6.55
N TYR A 180 -12.04 7.27 -5.25
CA TYR A 180 -11.36 6.31 -4.41
C TYR A 180 -12.08 4.95 -4.41
N GLY A 181 -13.40 4.95 -4.24
CA GLY A 181 -14.21 3.74 -4.26
C GLY A 181 -14.19 3.04 -5.62
N ALA A 182 -14.45 3.79 -6.69
CA ALA A 182 -14.44 3.27 -8.06
C ALA A 182 -13.07 2.73 -8.47
N GLY A 183 -11.99 3.45 -8.15
CA GLY A 183 -10.63 3.02 -8.46
C GLY A 183 -10.21 1.78 -7.67
N ASN A 184 -10.57 1.67 -6.39
CA ASN A 184 -10.30 0.44 -5.63
C ASN A 184 -11.09 -0.75 -6.20
N LEU A 185 -12.37 -0.56 -6.56
CA LEU A 185 -13.17 -1.61 -7.19
C LEU A 185 -12.53 -2.07 -8.50
N ALA A 186 -12.07 -1.14 -9.35
CA ALA A 186 -11.35 -1.46 -10.57
C ALA A 186 -10.04 -2.22 -10.30
N TYR A 187 -9.26 -1.82 -9.28
CA TYR A 187 -8.03 -2.49 -8.90
C TYR A 187 -8.30 -3.92 -8.41
N TYR A 188 -9.37 -4.14 -7.64
CA TYR A 188 -9.76 -5.47 -7.20
C TYR A 188 -10.24 -6.34 -8.36
N ALA A 189 -11.14 -5.83 -9.21
CA ALA A 189 -11.65 -6.57 -10.36
C ALA A 189 -10.51 -7.01 -11.28
N LEU A 190 -9.62 -6.07 -11.64
CA LEU A 190 -8.48 -6.35 -12.49
C LEU A 190 -7.47 -7.29 -11.81
N GLY A 191 -7.23 -7.10 -10.51
CA GLY A 191 -6.30 -7.95 -9.76
C GLY A 191 -6.80 -9.38 -9.61
N ILE A 192 -8.08 -9.57 -9.33
CA ILE A 192 -8.72 -10.89 -9.26
C ILE A 192 -8.71 -11.54 -10.64
N GLY A 193 -9.12 -10.83 -11.70
CA GLY A 193 -9.10 -11.34 -13.07
C GLY A 193 -7.71 -11.83 -13.49
N LEU A 194 -6.68 -11.01 -13.26
CA LEU A 194 -5.28 -11.38 -13.56
C LEU A 194 -4.82 -12.58 -12.72
N ALA A 195 -5.21 -12.66 -11.45
CA ALA A 195 -4.84 -13.79 -10.60
C ALA A 195 -5.42 -15.11 -11.13
N TYR A 196 -6.67 -15.12 -11.60
CA TYR A 196 -7.31 -16.30 -12.19
C TYR A 196 -6.73 -16.68 -13.55
N ALA A 197 -6.43 -15.69 -14.40
CA ALA A 197 -5.87 -15.89 -15.73
C ALA A 197 -4.43 -16.40 -15.66
N LEU A 198 -3.60 -15.85 -14.77
CA LEU A 198 -2.17 -16.14 -14.70
C LEU A 198 -1.79 -17.12 -13.58
N LYS A 199 -2.78 -17.58 -12.79
CA LYS A 199 -2.56 -18.40 -11.59
C LYS A 199 -1.51 -17.78 -10.66
N ASP A 200 -1.64 -16.47 -10.42
CA ASP A 200 -0.70 -15.69 -9.63
C ASP A 200 -1.38 -14.55 -8.87
N ASN A 201 -1.55 -14.71 -7.55
CA ASN A 201 -2.13 -13.68 -6.68
C ASN A 201 -1.37 -12.34 -6.74
N ARG A 202 -0.10 -12.34 -7.15
CA ARG A 202 0.74 -11.14 -7.22
C ARG A 202 0.85 -10.57 -8.63
N ALA A 203 0.09 -11.08 -9.60
CA ALA A 203 0.08 -10.60 -10.99
C ALA A 203 -0.18 -9.09 -11.09
N PHE A 204 -1.19 -8.57 -10.39
CA PHE A 204 -1.49 -7.14 -10.36
C PHE A 204 -0.28 -6.31 -9.93
N CYS A 205 0.34 -6.66 -8.80
CA CYS A 205 1.53 -5.98 -8.28
C CYS A 205 2.74 -6.14 -9.23
N LYS A 206 2.82 -7.26 -9.95
CA LYS A 206 3.91 -7.54 -10.88
C LYS A 206 3.77 -6.79 -12.19
N TYR A 207 2.57 -6.48 -12.68
CA TYR A 207 2.38 -6.00 -14.04
C TYR A 207 1.64 -4.66 -14.14
N ILE A 208 0.63 -4.42 -13.30
CA ILE A 208 -0.30 -3.30 -13.48
C ILE A 208 -0.19 -2.21 -12.42
N CYS A 209 0.11 -2.55 -11.16
CA CYS A 209 0.03 -1.60 -10.04
C CYS A 209 0.92 -0.35 -10.27
N PRO A 210 0.33 0.85 -10.43
CA PRO A 210 1.09 2.04 -10.82
C PRO A 210 1.92 2.58 -9.65
N VAL A 211 1.49 2.34 -8.41
CA VAL A 211 2.23 2.65 -7.17
C VAL A 211 3.60 1.97 -7.13
N THR A 212 3.79 0.86 -7.86
CA THR A 212 5.09 0.19 -7.92
C THR A 212 6.14 0.96 -8.71
N VAL A 213 5.76 1.99 -9.48
CA VAL A 213 6.70 2.85 -10.22
C VAL A 213 7.61 3.62 -9.26
N PRO A 214 7.10 4.53 -8.38
CA PRO A 214 7.95 5.22 -7.41
C PRO A 214 8.60 4.25 -6.41
N LEU A 215 7.86 3.23 -5.97
CA LEU A 215 8.34 2.29 -4.97
C LEU A 215 9.50 1.41 -5.47
N LYS A 216 9.51 1.03 -6.76
CA LYS A 216 10.65 0.29 -7.33
C LYS A 216 11.90 1.16 -7.46
N LEU A 217 11.71 2.44 -7.81
CA LEU A 217 12.82 3.37 -7.96
C LEU A 217 13.57 3.52 -6.62
N THR A 218 12.82 3.74 -5.54
CA THR A 218 13.39 3.95 -4.20
C THR A 218 13.84 2.65 -3.54
N SER A 219 13.08 1.55 -3.66
CA SER A 219 13.49 0.27 -3.05
C SER A 219 14.79 -0.33 -3.63
N ARG A 220 15.26 0.13 -4.81
CA ARG A 220 16.59 -0.23 -5.33
C ARG A 220 17.71 0.24 -4.39
N PHE A 221 17.50 1.36 -3.69
CA PHE A 221 18.46 1.98 -2.77
C PHE A 221 18.15 1.67 -1.29
N ALA A 222 17.29 0.68 -1.03
CA ALA A 222 16.92 0.29 0.32
C ALA A 222 18.15 -0.01 1.20
N LEU A 223 18.22 0.61 2.38
CA LEU A 223 19.26 0.34 3.39
C LEU A 223 19.15 -1.09 3.92
N LEU A 224 17.94 -1.51 4.29
CA LEU A 224 17.65 -2.85 4.78
C LEU A 224 17.23 -3.76 3.62
N LYS A 225 18.20 -4.46 3.01
CA LYS A 225 17.94 -5.49 2.00
C LYS A 225 18.06 -6.88 2.60
N ILE A 226 16.95 -7.60 2.62
CA ILE A 226 16.93 -9.03 2.92
C ILE A 226 17.37 -9.77 1.65
N LYS A 227 18.60 -10.29 1.64
CA LYS A 227 19.07 -11.23 0.62
C LYS A 227 18.67 -12.64 1.06
N GLY A 228 18.06 -13.40 0.16
CA GLY A 228 17.84 -14.83 0.39
C GLY A 228 19.14 -15.58 0.11
N GLU A 229 19.48 -16.53 0.98
CA GLU A 229 20.53 -17.51 0.69
C GLU A 229 19.99 -18.51 -0.33
N ALA A 230 20.65 -18.60 -1.48
CA ALA A 230 20.21 -19.47 -2.58
C ALA A 230 20.17 -20.95 -2.14
N ALA A 231 21.08 -21.36 -1.26
CA ALA A 231 21.14 -22.71 -0.69
C ALA A 231 19.93 -23.05 0.20
N SER A 232 19.22 -22.04 0.72
CA SER A 232 18.02 -22.24 1.55
C SER A 232 16.72 -22.14 0.75
N CYS A 233 16.79 -21.91 -0.57
CA CYS A 233 15.65 -21.88 -1.46
C CYS A 233 15.38 -23.31 -1.97
N ASN A 234 14.30 -23.93 -1.48
CA ASN A 234 13.78 -25.19 -2.00
C ASN A 234 12.98 -24.98 -3.29
#